data_AF-A0A2T6SJ02-F1
#
_entry.id   AF-A0A2T6SJ02-F1
#
_cell.length_a   1.000
_cell.length_b   1.000
_cell.length_c   1.000
_cell.angle_alpha   90.00
_cell.angle_beta   90.00
_cell.angle_gamma   90.00
#
_symmetry.space_group_name_H-M   'P 1'
#
loop_
_entity.id
_entity.type
_entity.pdbx_description
1 polymer ?
#
loop_
_entity_poly.entity_id
_entity_poly.type
_entity_poly.pdbx_seq_one_letter_code
_entity_poly.pdbx_strand_id
1 'polypeptide(L)'
;GTNLAQVAEDMGSLYNEDGDALLLNENQGIWVSYKSAKMVKDILPSAENSTLELNGVKISFTNDSAVSRTSSLVAAKNAINAVKSQTGIEAYLDGKQLRLENTNELDGDEKLKNIVVTQAGTGAFANFLDGDKDVTAFKYSYTHSISPNADIGQFRTTEDLRALIQHDANIVKDPSLADNY
;
A
#
# COMPACT_ATOMS: atom_id res chain seq x y z
N GLY A 1 -35.62 -25.43 15.36
CA GLY A 1 -34.48 -25.23 14.45
C GLY A 1 -33.40 -24.56 15.26
N THR A 2 -32.28 -25.26 15.48
CA THR A 2 -31.10 -24.68 16.11
C THR A 2 -30.60 -23.54 15.24
N ASN A 3 -30.65 -22.31 15.77
CA ASN A 3 -29.84 -21.22 15.25
C ASN A 3 -28.41 -21.74 15.20
N LEU A 4 -27.83 -21.85 14.00
CA LEU A 4 -26.39 -21.99 13.85
C LEU A 4 -25.80 -20.70 14.42
N ALA A 5 -25.41 -20.76 15.69
CA ALA A 5 -24.54 -19.76 16.29
C ALA A 5 -23.29 -19.67 15.42
N GLN A 6 -22.77 -18.47 15.22
CA GLN A 6 -21.56 -18.20 14.47
C GLN A 6 -20.41 -19.04 15.06
N VAL A 7 -20.10 -20.19 14.44
CA VAL A 7 -18.96 -21.04 14.81
C VAL A 7 -17.77 -20.52 14.02
N ALA A 8 -16.75 -20.04 14.73
CA ALA A 8 -15.49 -19.71 14.10
C ALA A 8 -14.83 -21.02 13.65
N GLU A 9 -14.62 -21.16 12.34
CA GLU A 9 -13.99 -22.32 11.73
C GLU A 9 -12.53 -21.98 11.40
N ASP A 10 -11.63 -22.94 11.57
CA ASP A 10 -10.22 -22.78 11.22
C ASP A 10 -10.04 -22.67 9.70
N MET A 11 -9.34 -21.64 9.22
CA MET A 11 -9.07 -21.45 7.79
C MET A 11 -8.21 -22.52 7.16
N GLY A 12 -7.37 -23.20 7.93
CA GLY A 12 -6.62 -24.35 7.45
C GLY A 12 -7.50 -25.57 7.13
N SER A 13 -8.75 -25.60 7.62
CA SER A 13 -9.68 -26.73 7.47
C SER A 13 -10.80 -26.49 6.45
N LEU A 14 -10.73 -25.40 5.69
CA LEU A 14 -11.72 -25.08 4.67
C LEU A 14 -11.50 -25.84 3.37
N TYR A 15 -12.62 -26.04 2.65
CA TYR A 15 -12.67 -26.62 1.31
C TYR A 15 -13.36 -25.64 0.36
N ASN A 16 -13.00 -25.67 -0.92
CA ASN A 16 -13.69 -24.95 -1.98
C ASN A 16 -15.01 -25.65 -2.38
N GLU A 17 -15.74 -25.08 -3.34
CA GLU A 17 -17.02 -25.64 -3.80
C GLU A 17 -16.91 -27.03 -4.45
N ASP A 18 -15.73 -27.38 -4.97
CA ASP A 18 -15.42 -28.68 -5.56
C ASP A 18 -15.02 -29.74 -4.50
N GLY A 19 -14.87 -29.33 -3.23
CA GLY A 19 -14.46 -30.19 -2.13
C GLY A 19 -12.94 -30.35 -1.99
N ASP A 20 -12.14 -29.52 -2.67
CA ASP A 20 -10.69 -29.47 -2.49
C ASP A 20 -10.32 -28.59 -1.30
N ALA A 21 -9.39 -29.05 -0.46
CA ALA A 21 -8.92 -28.29 0.68
C ALA A 21 -8.16 -27.02 0.24
N LEU A 22 -8.41 -25.89 0.90
CA LEU A 22 -7.72 -24.62 0.62
C LEU A 22 -6.24 -24.64 1.04
N LEU A 23 -5.86 -25.53 1.96
CA LEU A 23 -4.48 -25.82 2.39
C LEU A 23 -3.61 -24.56 2.66
N LEU A 24 -4.13 -23.61 3.43
CA LEU A 24 -3.34 -22.47 3.91
C LEU A 24 -2.24 -22.93 4.88
N ASN A 25 -0.99 -22.55 4.59
CA ASN A 25 0.16 -22.79 5.44
C ASN A 25 0.50 -21.54 6.27
N GLU A 26 1.33 -21.71 7.31
CA GLU A 26 1.81 -20.61 8.14
C GLU A 26 2.36 -19.46 7.29
N ASN A 27 1.91 -18.24 7.58
CA ASN A 27 2.27 -16.99 6.90
C ASN A 27 1.81 -16.86 5.43
N GLN A 28 1.12 -17.86 4.87
CA GLN A 28 0.39 -17.67 3.61
C GLN A 28 -0.80 -16.75 3.84
N GLY A 29 -1.17 -16.00 2.82
CA GLY A 29 -2.12 -14.92 3.01
C GLY A 29 -2.49 -14.20 1.74
N ILE A 30 -3.26 -13.15 1.92
CA ILE A 30 -3.77 -12.31 0.84
C ILE A 30 -3.48 -10.85 1.14
N TRP A 31 -3.37 -10.07 0.07
CA TRP A 31 -3.50 -8.62 0.14
C TRP A 31 -4.93 -8.25 -0.23
N VAL A 32 -5.56 -7.40 0.56
CA VAL A 32 -6.87 -6.84 0.25
C VAL A 32 -6.71 -5.35 0.12
N SER A 33 -7.10 -4.81 -1.04
CA SER A 33 -7.19 -3.38 -1.28
C SER A 33 -8.64 -2.93 -1.26
N TYR A 34 -8.91 -1.87 -0.51
CA TYR A 34 -10.26 -1.30 -0.36
C TYR A 34 -10.52 -0.15 -1.35
N LYS A 35 -9.45 0.51 -1.81
CA LYS A 35 -9.44 1.55 -2.86
C LYS A 35 -8.00 1.75 -3.36
N SER A 36 -7.82 2.43 -4.48
CA SER A 36 -6.47 2.89 -4.88
C SER A 36 -5.91 3.89 -3.86
N ALA A 37 -4.63 3.75 -3.52
CA ALA A 37 -3.91 4.76 -2.76
C ALA A 37 -3.61 5.97 -3.66
N LYS A 38 -3.74 7.20 -3.14
CA LYS A 38 -3.51 8.46 -3.85
C LYS A 38 -2.78 9.46 -2.98
N MET A 39 -1.79 10.13 -3.56
CA MET A 39 -1.07 11.22 -2.91
C MET A 39 -0.84 12.35 -3.92
N VAL A 40 -1.04 13.60 -3.51
CA VAL A 40 -0.79 14.77 -4.35
C VAL A 40 0.22 15.66 -3.67
N LYS A 41 1.28 16.04 -4.39
CA LYS A 41 2.36 16.89 -3.87
C LYS A 41 2.80 17.91 -4.92
N ASP A 42 3.15 19.09 -4.43
CA ASP A 42 3.83 20.10 -5.24
C ASP A 42 5.27 19.67 -5.51
N ILE A 43 5.73 19.84 -6.76
CA ILE A 43 7.12 19.64 -7.14
C ILE A 43 7.80 21.00 -7.24
N LEU A 44 8.94 21.13 -6.56
CA LEU A 44 9.72 22.36 -6.60
C LEU A 44 10.59 22.41 -7.88
N PRO A 45 10.71 23.57 -8.53
CA PRO A 45 11.76 23.77 -9.52
C PRO A 45 13.12 23.59 -8.85
N SER A 46 13.95 22.71 -9.41
CA SER A 46 15.31 22.47 -8.94
C SER A 46 16.17 21.94 -10.07
N ALA A 47 17.41 22.44 -10.16
CA ALA A 47 18.45 21.93 -11.05
C ALA A 47 19.40 20.95 -10.32
N GLU A 48 19.29 20.84 -9.00
CA GLU A 48 20.10 19.96 -8.16
C GLU A 48 19.70 18.49 -8.31
N ASN A 49 20.54 17.60 -7.81
CA ASN A 49 20.13 16.21 -7.63
C ASN A 49 18.94 16.15 -6.65
N SER A 50 17.87 15.50 -7.09
CA SER A 50 16.64 15.33 -6.34
C SER A 50 16.46 13.85 -6.01
N THR A 51 16.27 13.53 -4.73
CA THR A 51 16.09 12.16 -4.24
C THR A 51 14.77 12.02 -3.48
N LEU A 52 14.20 10.82 -3.48
CA LEU A 52 13.01 10.43 -2.72
C LEU A 52 13.08 8.92 -2.49
N GLU A 53 12.52 8.42 -1.39
CA GLU A 53 12.28 6.99 -1.23
C GLU A 53 10.78 6.73 -1.08
N LEU A 54 10.22 5.94 -2.02
CA LEU A 54 8.83 5.51 -1.99
C LEU A 54 8.80 3.99 -1.82
N ASN A 55 8.05 3.52 -0.83
CA ASN A 55 7.90 2.10 -0.50
C ASN A 55 9.27 1.38 -0.36
N GLY A 56 10.28 2.05 0.19
CA GLY A 56 11.63 1.50 0.33
C GLY A 56 12.47 1.49 -0.95
N VAL A 57 12.00 2.10 -2.05
CA VAL A 57 12.71 2.20 -3.33
C VAL A 57 13.20 3.61 -3.55
N LYS A 58 14.53 3.75 -3.66
CA LYS A 58 15.18 5.03 -3.93
C LYS A 58 14.95 5.47 -5.36
N ILE A 59 14.48 6.70 -5.51
CA ILE A 59 14.24 7.40 -6.76
C ILE A 59 15.16 8.61 -6.78
N SER A 60 15.84 8.84 -7.91
CA SER A 60 16.68 10.03 -8.07
C SER A 60 16.73 10.51 -9.50
N PHE A 61 16.78 11.83 -9.67
CA PHE A 61 17.06 12.45 -10.96
C PHE A 61 17.76 13.81 -10.78
N THR A 62 18.38 14.30 -11.85
CA THR A 62 18.87 15.67 -11.95
C THR A 62 18.26 16.29 -13.20
N ASN A 63 17.73 17.50 -13.11
CA ASN A 63 17.10 18.19 -14.25
C ASN A 63 17.27 19.71 -14.17
N ASP A 64 18.23 20.24 -14.90
CA ASP A 64 18.28 21.67 -15.19
C ASP A 64 17.26 22.00 -16.30
N SER A 65 16.14 22.61 -15.91
CA SER A 65 15.04 22.94 -16.83
C SER A 65 15.45 23.97 -17.89
N ALA A 66 16.46 24.80 -17.65
CA ALA A 66 16.95 25.78 -18.62
C ALA A 66 17.71 25.12 -19.78
N VAL A 67 18.36 23.98 -19.51
CA VAL A 67 19.13 23.21 -20.49
C VAL A 67 18.29 22.11 -21.12
N SER A 68 17.58 21.32 -20.31
CA SER A 68 16.80 20.16 -20.78
C SER A 68 15.49 20.53 -21.46
N ARG A 69 15.02 21.77 -21.27
CA ARG A 69 13.68 22.24 -21.68
C ARG A 69 12.55 21.37 -21.13
N THR A 70 12.82 20.62 -20.06
CA THR A 70 11.89 19.73 -19.36
C THR A 70 11.70 20.28 -17.95
N SER A 71 10.46 20.42 -17.48
CA SER A 71 10.21 20.90 -16.12
C SER A 71 10.59 19.83 -15.08
N SER A 72 10.96 20.26 -13.87
CA SER A 72 11.20 19.35 -12.75
C SER A 72 9.99 18.47 -12.43
N LEU A 73 8.76 18.96 -12.69
CA LEU A 73 7.53 18.17 -12.56
C LEU A 73 7.48 16.98 -13.54
N VAL A 74 7.85 17.19 -14.81
CA VAL A 74 7.89 16.10 -15.81
C VAL A 74 9.03 15.13 -15.51
N ALA A 75 10.20 15.65 -15.11
CA ALA A 75 11.34 14.82 -14.74
C ALA A 75 11.02 13.94 -13.51
N ALA A 76 10.38 14.52 -12.49
CA ALA A 76 9.91 13.79 -11.30
C ALA A 76 8.93 12.67 -11.66
N LYS A 77 7.91 12.96 -12.48
CA LYS A 77 6.96 11.95 -12.98
C LYS A 77 7.68 10.77 -13.65
N ASN A 78 8.60 11.07 -14.57
CA ASN A 78 9.33 10.05 -15.30
C ASN A 78 10.22 9.21 -14.38
N ALA A 79 10.89 9.84 -13.40
CA ALA A 79 11.73 9.15 -12.43
C ALA A 79 10.93 8.17 -11.55
N ILE A 80 9.73 8.55 -11.11
CA ILE A 80 8.85 7.65 -10.35
C ILE A 80 8.34 6.51 -11.24
N ASN A 81 7.85 6.82 -12.44
CA ASN A 81 7.30 5.80 -13.34
C ASN A 81 8.35 4.79 -13.82
N ALA A 82 9.62 5.18 -13.88
CA ALA A 82 10.73 4.29 -14.22
C ALA A 82 10.91 3.14 -13.21
N VAL A 83 10.43 3.30 -11.97
CA VAL A 83 10.48 2.26 -10.94
C VAL A 83 9.11 1.68 -10.57
N LYS A 84 8.06 1.94 -11.38
CA LYS A 84 6.70 1.43 -11.13
C LYS A 84 6.65 -0.08 -10.90
N SER A 85 7.47 -0.87 -11.58
CA SER A 85 7.52 -2.33 -11.38
C SER A 85 8.09 -2.77 -10.03
N GLN A 86 8.68 -1.85 -9.27
CA GLN A 86 9.26 -2.09 -7.95
C GLN A 86 8.43 -1.45 -6.82
N THR A 87 7.62 -0.43 -7.14
CA THR A 87 6.80 0.30 -6.16
C THR A 87 5.29 0.12 -6.34
N GLY A 88 4.82 -0.29 -7.52
CA GLY A 88 3.41 -0.25 -7.90
C GLY A 88 2.84 1.14 -8.15
N ILE A 89 3.63 2.20 -7.89
CA ILE A 89 3.18 3.59 -7.94
C ILE A 89 3.33 4.14 -9.36
N GLU A 90 2.27 4.74 -9.86
CA GLU A 90 2.25 5.52 -11.07
C GLU A 90 2.01 7.01 -10.77
N ALA A 91 2.83 7.86 -11.38
CA ALA A 91 2.77 9.29 -11.28
C ALA A 91 2.13 9.92 -12.52
N TYR A 92 1.28 10.91 -12.27
CA TYR A 92 0.53 11.67 -13.25
C TYR A 92 0.76 13.17 -13.02
N LEU A 93 0.69 13.94 -14.10
CA LEU A 93 0.59 15.39 -13.99
C LEU A 93 -0.85 15.75 -13.61
N ASP A 94 -1.01 16.52 -12.54
CA ASP A 94 -2.31 17.03 -12.10
C ASP A 94 -2.23 18.56 -11.99
N GLY A 95 -2.42 19.22 -13.13
CA GLY A 95 -2.14 20.65 -13.26
C GLY A 95 -0.68 20.98 -12.98
N LYS A 96 -0.41 21.67 -11.86
CA LYS A 96 0.94 22.05 -11.41
C LYS A 96 1.50 21.09 -10.36
N GLN A 97 0.74 20.07 -9.97
CA GLN A 97 1.09 19.12 -8.92
C GLN A 97 1.40 17.76 -9.54
N LEU A 98 2.08 16.92 -8.76
CA LEU A 98 2.30 15.53 -9.06
C LEU A 98 1.30 14.70 -8.28
N ARG A 99 0.49 13.91 -8.97
CA ARG A 99 -0.42 12.94 -8.37
C ARG A 99 0.17 11.55 -8.50
N LEU A 100 0.34 10.86 -7.39
CA LEU A 100 0.74 9.47 -7.29
C LEU A 100 -0.51 8.61 -7.08
N GLU A 101 -0.54 7.45 -7.72
CA GLU A 101 -1.59 6.46 -7.57
C GLU A 101 -1.00 5.05 -7.53
N ASN A 102 -1.47 4.22 -6.60
CA ASN A 102 -1.20 2.79 -6.58
C ASN A 102 -2.54 2.05 -6.51
N THR A 103 -2.86 1.24 -7.52
CA THR A 103 -4.09 0.43 -7.53
C THR A 103 -3.99 -0.80 -6.62
N ASN A 104 -2.77 -1.12 -6.15
CA ASN A 104 -2.44 -2.28 -5.32
C ASN A 104 -2.61 -3.64 -6.03
N GLU A 105 -2.80 -3.64 -7.36
CA GLU A 105 -3.10 -4.84 -8.16
C GLU A 105 -1.87 -5.65 -8.58
N LEU A 106 -0.66 -5.07 -8.49
CA LEU A 106 0.55 -5.82 -8.80
C LEU A 106 0.83 -6.86 -7.73
N ASP A 107 0.99 -8.12 -8.13
CA ASP A 107 1.41 -9.20 -7.24
C ASP A 107 2.79 -8.93 -6.65
N GLY A 108 2.95 -9.28 -5.37
CA GLY A 108 4.24 -9.24 -4.67
C GLY A 108 4.13 -8.75 -3.23
N ASP A 109 5.22 -8.15 -2.75
CA ASP A 109 5.40 -7.78 -1.35
C ASP A 109 4.85 -6.39 -1.01
N GLU A 110 5.13 -5.92 0.21
CA GLU A 110 4.73 -4.62 0.71
C GLU A 110 5.22 -3.45 -0.14
N LYS A 111 6.31 -3.61 -0.91
CA LYS A 111 6.85 -2.51 -1.73
C LYS A 111 5.93 -2.15 -2.88
N LEU A 112 5.13 -3.11 -3.34
CA LEU A 112 4.16 -2.93 -4.43
C LEU A 112 2.77 -2.47 -3.95
N LYS A 113 2.61 -2.23 -2.65
CA LYS A 113 1.35 -1.86 -2.03
C LYS A 113 1.42 -0.46 -1.43
N ASN A 114 0.28 0.22 -1.41
CA ASN A 114 0.10 1.55 -0.83
C ASN A 114 1.03 2.61 -1.44
N ILE A 115 1.00 3.80 -0.86
CA ILE A 115 2.00 4.85 -1.10
C ILE A 115 2.55 5.24 0.26
N VAL A 116 3.85 5.02 0.48
CA VAL A 116 4.55 5.40 1.71
C VAL A 116 5.86 6.08 1.35
N VAL A 117 6.09 7.29 1.85
CA VAL A 117 7.39 7.95 1.81
C VAL A 117 8.22 7.40 2.96
N THR A 118 9.22 6.58 2.63
CA THR A 118 10.10 5.93 3.63
C THR A 118 11.37 6.72 3.89
N GLN A 119 11.65 7.73 3.05
CA GLN A 119 12.66 8.74 3.30
C GLN A 119 12.24 10.06 2.65
N ALA A 120 12.32 11.15 3.41
CA ALA A 120 11.98 12.49 2.94
C ALA A 120 12.74 12.88 1.65
N GLY A 121 12.05 13.63 0.80
CA GLY A 121 12.59 14.06 -0.49
C GLY A 121 13.57 15.23 -0.38
N THR A 122 14.40 15.39 -1.40
CA THR A 122 15.33 16.52 -1.56
C THR A 122 15.15 17.18 -2.92
N GLY A 123 15.66 18.40 -3.08
CA GLY A 123 15.58 19.15 -4.34
C GLY A 123 14.13 19.33 -4.79
N ALA A 124 13.82 18.84 -5.99
CA ALA A 124 12.46 18.89 -6.56
C ALA A 124 11.41 18.14 -5.70
N PHE A 125 11.84 17.13 -4.93
CA PHE A 125 10.98 16.32 -4.07
C PHE A 125 10.85 16.83 -2.62
N ALA A 126 11.35 18.03 -2.29
CA ALA A 126 11.43 18.48 -0.88
C ALA A 126 10.08 18.56 -0.12
N ASN A 127 8.93 18.54 -0.82
CA ASN A 127 7.60 18.53 -0.19
C ASN A 127 7.10 17.13 0.21
N PHE A 128 7.85 16.07 -0.10
CA PHE A 128 7.60 14.72 0.39
C PHE A 128 8.30 14.58 1.75
N LEU A 129 7.52 14.42 2.81
CA LEU A 129 8.02 14.27 4.17
C LEU A 129 8.11 12.80 4.53
N ASP A 130 9.09 12.46 5.37
CA ASP A 130 9.20 11.11 5.91
C ASP A 130 7.93 10.74 6.68
N GLY A 131 7.38 9.56 6.39
CA GLY A 131 6.13 9.08 6.97
C GLY A 131 4.85 9.55 6.27
N ASP A 132 4.93 10.43 5.25
CA ASP A 132 3.78 10.72 4.38
C ASP A 132 3.26 9.42 3.76
N LYS A 133 1.97 9.12 3.93
CA LYS A 133 1.40 7.85 3.46
C LYS A 133 -0.07 7.95 3.09
N ASP A 134 -0.47 7.08 2.18
CA ASP A 134 -1.87 6.69 1.97
C ASP A 134 -1.96 5.16 1.95
N VAL A 135 -2.54 4.60 3.02
CA VAL A 135 -2.62 3.16 3.27
C VAL A 135 -4.05 2.71 3.03
N THR A 136 -4.22 1.83 2.05
CA THR A 136 -5.52 1.38 1.52
C THR A 136 -5.56 -0.12 1.24
N ALA A 137 -4.41 -0.79 1.34
CA ALA A 137 -4.25 -2.22 1.19
C ALA A 137 -3.52 -2.81 2.40
N PHE A 138 -4.01 -3.97 2.85
CA PHE A 138 -3.56 -4.64 4.07
C PHE A 138 -3.25 -6.10 3.77
N LYS A 139 -2.26 -6.65 4.46
CA LYS A 139 -1.88 -8.05 4.37
C LYS A 139 -2.59 -8.82 5.48
N TYR A 140 -3.25 -9.90 5.11
CA TYR A 140 -3.78 -10.86 6.07
C TYR A 140 -3.05 -12.17 5.91
N SER A 141 -2.45 -12.68 6.99
CA SER A 141 -1.67 -13.91 6.97
C SER A 141 -2.20 -14.95 7.95
N TYR A 142 -2.38 -16.17 7.46
CA TYR A 142 -2.79 -17.31 8.27
C TYR A 142 -1.70 -17.69 9.27
N THR A 143 -2.11 -18.11 10.47
CA THR A 143 -1.24 -18.70 11.49
C THR A 143 -1.91 -19.90 12.16
N HIS A 144 -1.13 -20.91 12.50
CA HIS A 144 -1.52 -22.02 13.36
C HIS A 144 -1.53 -21.63 14.85
N SER A 145 -1.09 -20.43 15.21
CA SER A 145 -1.19 -19.92 16.57
C SER A 145 -2.66 -19.85 17.01
N ILE A 146 -2.95 -20.29 18.23
CA ILE A 146 -4.28 -20.09 18.86
C ILE A 146 -4.50 -18.66 19.37
N SER A 147 -3.47 -17.81 19.26
CA SER A 147 -3.50 -16.39 19.62
C SER A 147 -2.90 -15.60 18.46
N PRO A 148 -3.65 -15.43 17.36
CA PRO A 148 -3.20 -14.64 16.21
C PRO A 148 -3.02 -13.16 16.61
N ASN A 149 -2.01 -12.51 16.05
CA ASN A 149 -1.76 -11.09 16.28
C ASN A 149 -2.49 -10.21 15.25
N ALA A 150 -3.61 -9.63 15.65
CA ALA A 150 -4.43 -8.77 14.80
C ALA A 150 -3.69 -7.50 14.32
N ASP A 151 -2.77 -6.94 15.11
CA ASP A 151 -2.04 -5.70 14.79
C ASP A 151 -1.17 -5.82 13.53
N ILE A 152 -0.78 -7.06 13.19
CA ILE A 152 0.00 -7.38 12.00
C ILE A 152 -0.81 -8.17 10.97
N GLY A 153 -2.14 -8.20 11.11
CA GLY A 153 -3.04 -8.87 10.18
C GLY A 153 -2.99 -10.41 10.25
N GLN A 154 -2.56 -11.00 11.36
CA GLN A 154 -2.63 -12.45 11.50
C GLN A 154 -4.05 -12.92 11.80
N PHE A 155 -4.45 -14.02 11.18
CA PHE A 155 -5.72 -14.68 11.43
C PHE A 155 -5.55 -16.19 11.52
N ARG A 156 -6.42 -16.86 12.28
CA ARG A 156 -6.54 -18.32 12.24
C ARG A 156 -7.91 -18.74 11.72
N THR A 157 -8.96 -18.08 12.20
CA THR A 157 -10.34 -18.46 11.93
C THR A 157 -11.01 -17.58 10.89
N THR A 158 -12.16 -18.01 10.38
CA THR A 158 -13.07 -17.17 9.57
C THR A 158 -13.37 -15.85 10.27
N GLU A 159 -13.60 -15.92 11.59
CA GLU A 159 -14.04 -14.78 12.38
C GLU A 159 -12.91 -13.78 12.61
N ASP A 160 -11.68 -14.26 12.82
CA ASP A 160 -10.49 -13.39 12.89
C ASP A 160 -10.32 -12.60 11.59
N LEU A 161 -10.36 -13.30 10.45
CA LEU A 161 -10.23 -12.67 9.14
C LEU A 161 -11.37 -11.69 8.86
N ARG A 162 -12.61 -12.06 9.19
CA ARG A 162 -13.79 -11.20 9.04
C ARG A 162 -13.66 -9.92 9.88
N ALA A 163 -13.20 -10.03 11.12
CA ALA A 163 -12.99 -8.91 12.02
C ALA A 163 -11.91 -7.95 11.48
N LEU A 164 -10.77 -8.49 11.03
CA LEU A 164 -9.68 -7.71 10.42
C LEU A 164 -10.14 -6.95 9.18
N ILE A 165 -10.83 -7.64 8.27
CA ILE A 165 -11.33 -7.02 7.03
C ILE A 165 -12.31 -5.90 7.35
N GLN A 166 -13.23 -6.13 8.29
CA GLN A 166 -14.20 -5.11 8.69
C GLN A 166 -13.53 -3.91 9.37
N HIS A 167 -12.54 -4.16 10.22
CA HIS A 167 -11.76 -3.14 10.90
C HIS A 167 -11.05 -2.22 9.89
N ASP A 168 -10.27 -2.80 8.98
CA ASP A 168 -9.47 -2.03 8.04
C ASP A 168 -10.35 -1.31 7.00
N ALA A 169 -11.46 -1.92 6.58
CA ALA A 169 -12.45 -1.25 5.74
C ALA A 169 -13.02 0.02 6.39
N ASN A 170 -13.25 0.01 7.70
CA ASN A 170 -13.73 1.17 8.43
C ASN A 170 -12.65 2.27 8.53
N ILE A 171 -11.39 1.89 8.78
CA ILE A 171 -10.26 2.85 8.77
C ILE A 171 -10.10 3.50 7.38
N VAL A 172 -10.19 2.73 6.30
CA VAL A 172 -10.06 3.28 4.94
C VAL A 172 -11.21 4.23 4.59
N LYS A 173 -12.40 3.94 5.11
CA LYS A 173 -13.61 4.78 4.94
C LYS A 173 -13.53 6.06 5.77
N ASP A 174 -13.07 5.95 7.02
CA ASP A 174 -12.89 7.07 7.94
C ASP A 174 -11.55 6.94 8.69
N PRO A 175 -10.49 7.59 8.18
CA PRO A 175 -9.14 7.50 8.75
C PRO A 175 -9.03 7.99 10.19
N SER A 176 -9.99 8.78 10.69
CA SER A 176 -9.99 9.24 12.09
C SER A 176 -10.24 8.11 13.09
N LEU A 177 -10.74 6.97 12.61
CA LEU A 177 -10.96 5.78 13.43
C LEU A 177 -9.66 5.03 13.76
N ALA A 178 -8.54 5.33 13.08
CA ALA A 178 -7.28 4.64 13.30
C ALA A 178 -6.75 4.76 14.75
N ASP A 179 -7.09 5.84 15.47
CA ASP A 179 -6.68 6.06 16.86
C ASP A 179 -7.68 5.49 17.89
N ASN A 180 -8.84 5.01 17.44
CA ASN A 180 -9.94 4.57 18.31
C ASN A 180 -9.98 3.05 18.55
N TYR A 181 -8.98 2.31 18.04
CA TYR A 181 -8.91 0.85 18.10
C TYR A 181 -7.51 0.38 18.48
#